data_AF-Q01599-F1
#
_entry.id   AF-Q01599-F1
#
_cell.length_a   1.000
_cell.length_b   1.000
_cell.length_c   1.000
_cell.angle_alpha   90.00
_cell.angle_beta   90.00
_cell.angle_gamma   90.00
#
_symmetry.space_group_name_H-M   'P 1'
#
loop_
_entity.id
_entity.type
_entity.pdbx_description
1 polymer ?
#
loop_
_entity_poly.entity_id
_entity_poly.type
_entity_poly.pdbx_seq_one_letter_code
_entity_poly.pdbx_strand_id
1 'polypeptide(L)'
;DGGMSKFPNNKAGAKYGTGYCDSQCPRDIKFINGEANVEGWNATSANAGTGNYGTCCSEMDIWEANNDAAAFTPHPCTTDGQTRCSGDDCARDTGLCDADGCDFNSFRLGNTTFLGKGMTVDTSKPFTVVTQFLTNDNTSTGTLSEI
;
A
#
# COMPACT_ATOMS: atom_id res chain seq x y z
N ASP A 1 -0.26 17.49 -0.48
CA ASP A 1 0.54 18.28 0.48
C ASP A 1 0.73 17.57 1.84
N GLY A 2 0.58 16.24 1.90
CA GLY A 2 0.61 15.48 3.16
C GLY A 2 -0.61 15.70 4.05
N GLY A 3 -1.69 16.26 3.53
CA GLY A 3 -2.94 16.50 4.27
C GLY A 3 -3.03 17.88 4.94
N MET A 4 -2.07 18.78 4.73
CA MET A 4 -2.08 20.12 5.36
C MET A 4 -3.34 20.94 5.04
N SER A 5 -3.78 20.94 3.77
CA SER A 5 -4.98 21.66 3.33
C SER A 5 -6.27 21.07 3.90
N LYS A 6 -6.32 19.77 4.15
CA LYS A 6 -7.48 19.07 4.73
C LYS A 6 -7.51 19.16 6.26
N PHE A 7 -6.35 19.17 6.91
CA PHE A 7 -6.22 19.01 8.36
C PHE A 7 -5.48 20.20 8.99
N PRO A 8 -6.20 21.17 9.58
CA PRO A 8 -5.59 22.39 10.10
C PRO A 8 -4.50 22.16 11.14
N ASN A 9 -4.55 21.07 11.91
CA ASN A 9 -3.56 20.74 12.93
C ASN A 9 -2.28 20.11 12.35
N ASN A 10 -2.31 19.64 11.09
CA ASN A 10 -1.10 19.23 10.39
C ASN A 10 -0.39 20.47 9.83
N LYS A 11 0.61 20.97 10.56
CA LYS A 11 1.49 22.06 10.12
C LYS A 11 2.81 21.60 9.49
N ALA A 12 3.03 20.30 9.38
CA ALA A 12 4.27 19.72 8.87
C ALA A 12 4.17 19.36 7.38
N GLY A 13 3.15 18.58 7.01
CA GLY A 13 2.86 18.22 5.62
C GLY A 13 3.86 17.30 4.94
N ALA A 14 3.80 17.30 3.61
CA ALA A 14 4.63 16.43 2.76
C ALA A 14 6.13 16.62 2.99
N LYS A 15 6.58 17.83 3.37
CA LYS A 15 7.99 18.12 3.69
C LYS A 15 8.56 17.20 4.78
N TYR A 16 7.70 16.71 5.67
CA TYR A 16 8.05 15.82 6.78
C TYR A 16 7.39 14.44 6.65
N GLY A 17 6.91 14.07 5.46
CA GLY A 17 6.38 12.74 5.19
C GLY A 17 5.06 12.40 5.90
N THR A 18 4.21 13.40 6.20
CA THR A 18 2.88 13.14 6.79
C THR A 18 1.84 12.73 5.74
N GLY A 19 0.75 12.11 6.19
CA GLY A 19 -0.41 11.79 5.35
C GLY A 19 -0.34 10.42 4.67
N TYR A 20 0.45 9.49 5.22
CA TYR A 20 0.51 8.11 4.74
C TYR A 20 -0.85 7.40 4.89
N CYS A 21 -1.12 6.50 3.96
CA CYS A 21 -2.21 5.54 3.95
C CYS A 21 -1.84 4.40 2.99
N ASP A 22 -2.44 3.24 3.19
CA ASP A 22 -2.30 2.09 2.30
C ASP A 22 -3.55 1.19 2.39
N SER A 23 -3.53 0.06 1.67
CA SER A 23 -4.65 -0.87 1.61
C SER A 23 -4.85 -1.72 2.87
N GLN A 24 -3.86 -1.76 3.75
CA GLN A 24 -3.90 -2.52 5.00
C GLN A 24 -4.58 -1.74 6.12
N CYS A 25 -4.95 -0.47 5.89
CA CYS A 25 -5.54 0.42 6.89
C CYS A 25 -4.72 0.50 8.20
N PRO A 26 -3.40 0.77 8.14
CA PRO A 26 -2.47 0.62 9.24
C PRO A 26 -2.82 1.50 10.42
N ARG A 27 -2.80 0.89 11.60
CA ARG A 27 -3.14 1.52 12.88
C ARG A 27 -1.93 1.96 13.70
N ASP A 28 -0.72 1.69 13.22
CA ASP A 28 0.55 2.10 13.83
C ASP A 28 1.01 3.49 13.39
N ILE A 29 0.31 4.11 12.43
CA ILE A 29 0.57 5.48 12.00
C ILE A 29 0.30 6.46 13.14
N LYS A 30 1.36 7.16 13.55
CA LYS A 30 1.38 8.03 14.74
C LYS A 30 0.54 9.30 14.59
N PHE A 31 0.44 9.83 13.37
CA PHE A 31 -0.32 11.04 13.08
C PHE A 31 -1.26 10.80 11.90
N ILE A 32 -2.56 10.89 12.15
CA ILE A 32 -3.62 10.69 11.16
C ILE A 32 -4.56 11.90 11.27
N ASN A 33 -4.90 12.50 10.14
CA ASN A 33 -5.81 13.66 10.06
C ASN A 33 -5.38 14.87 10.93
N GLY A 34 -4.07 15.05 11.14
CA GLY A 34 -3.53 16.14 11.98
C GLY A 34 -3.67 15.91 13.49
N GLU A 35 -4.06 14.71 13.91
CA GLU A 35 -4.19 14.29 15.31
C GLU A 35 -3.21 13.16 15.62
N ALA A 36 -2.73 13.09 16.86
CA ALA A 36 -1.92 11.98 17.31
C ALA A 36 -2.81 10.76 17.57
N ASN A 37 -2.46 9.60 17.00
CA ASN A 37 -3.24 8.36 17.12
C ASN A 37 -2.96 7.64 18.46
N VAL A 38 -3.24 8.31 19.57
CA VAL A 38 -2.85 7.86 20.92
C VAL A 38 -3.99 7.22 21.72
N GLU A 39 -5.24 7.38 21.26
CA GLU A 39 -6.39 6.74 21.90
C GLU A 39 -6.30 5.23 21.75
N GLY A 40 -6.51 4.50 22.86
CA GLY A 40 -6.41 3.04 22.87
C GLY A 40 -5.01 2.49 22.55
N TRP A 41 -3.96 3.31 22.70
CA TRP A 41 -2.61 2.93 22.29
C TRP A 41 -2.14 1.62 22.96
N ASN A 42 -1.75 0.65 22.13
CA ASN A 42 -1.20 -0.62 22.54
C ASN A 42 0.21 -0.81 21.94
N ALA A 43 1.22 -0.99 22.79
CA ALA A 43 2.59 -1.24 22.34
C ALA A 43 2.71 -2.64 21.72
N THR A 44 3.24 -2.72 20.51
CA THR A 44 3.42 -3.98 19.76
C THR A 44 4.89 -4.39 19.65
N SER A 45 5.81 -3.46 19.88
CA SER A 45 7.24 -3.72 20.01
C SER A 45 7.94 -2.64 20.85
N ALA A 46 9.27 -2.69 20.96
CA ALA A 46 10.05 -1.64 21.60
C ALA A 46 9.93 -0.27 20.89
N ASN A 47 9.58 -0.24 19.61
CA ASN A 47 9.59 0.98 18.78
C ASN A 47 8.27 1.24 18.04
N ALA A 48 7.25 0.40 18.25
CA ALA A 48 5.97 0.49 17.57
C ALA A 48 4.80 0.16 18.50
N GLY A 49 3.62 0.63 18.12
CA GLY A 49 2.36 0.35 18.75
C GLY A 49 1.23 0.72 17.81
N THR A 50 0.00 0.47 18.22
CA THR A 50 -1.21 0.73 17.42
C THR A 50 -2.17 1.58 18.22
N GLY A 51 -2.80 2.56 17.56
CA GLY A 51 -3.87 3.37 18.12
C GLY A 51 -5.25 2.93 17.62
N ASN A 52 -6.28 3.65 18.05
CA ASN A 52 -7.66 3.33 17.70
C ASN A 52 -7.96 3.51 16.21
N TYR A 53 -7.29 4.43 15.52
CA TYR A 53 -7.57 4.73 14.12
C TYR A 53 -6.58 4.05 13.18
N GLY A 54 -7.06 3.71 11.99
CA GLY A 54 -6.22 3.37 10.83
C GLY A 54 -6.31 4.45 9.75
N THR A 55 -5.45 4.36 8.74
CA THR A 55 -5.44 5.27 7.58
C THR A 55 -5.38 4.49 6.28
N CYS A 56 -6.51 4.48 5.57
CA CYS A 56 -6.77 3.64 4.39
C CYS A 56 -6.67 4.44 3.10
N CYS A 57 -6.17 3.83 2.03
CA CYS A 57 -6.38 4.27 0.64
C CYS A 57 -6.00 3.17 -0.34
N SER A 58 -6.49 3.26 -1.58
CA SER A 58 -6.10 2.32 -2.63
C SER A 58 -4.59 2.37 -2.86
N GLU A 59 -4.01 1.21 -3.11
CA GLU A 59 -2.58 1.00 -3.24
C GLU A 59 -2.27 0.21 -4.51
N MET A 60 -1.11 0.49 -5.09
CA MET A 60 -0.56 -0.30 -6.19
C MET A 60 0.88 -0.64 -5.84
N ASP A 61 1.09 -1.88 -5.44
CA ASP A 61 2.40 -2.44 -5.17
C ASP A 61 3.06 -2.80 -6.48
N ILE A 62 3.80 -1.84 -7.03
CA ILE A 62 4.59 -2.04 -8.25
C ILE A 62 5.63 -3.16 -8.04
N TRP A 63 6.18 -3.26 -6.82
CA TRP A 63 7.26 -4.20 -6.53
C TRP A 63 7.44 -4.46 -5.03
N GLU A 64 6.98 -5.62 -4.56
CA GLU A 64 7.37 -6.20 -3.29
C GLU A 64 8.28 -7.40 -3.55
N ALA A 65 9.54 -7.33 -3.11
CA ALA A 65 10.48 -8.39 -3.41
C ALA A 65 11.67 -8.49 -2.45
N ASN A 66 12.31 -9.65 -2.53
CA ASN A 66 13.69 -9.85 -2.14
C ASN A 66 14.40 -10.66 -3.25
N ASN A 67 15.58 -11.22 -2.98
CA ASN A 67 16.31 -11.96 -4.00
C ASN A 67 15.75 -13.37 -4.30
N ASP A 68 14.76 -13.84 -3.55
CA ASP A 68 14.15 -15.16 -3.68
C ASP A 68 12.79 -15.11 -4.40
N ALA A 69 11.99 -14.07 -4.12
CA ALA A 69 10.67 -13.91 -4.70
C ALA A 69 10.33 -12.43 -4.93
N ALA A 70 9.40 -12.20 -5.85
CA ALA A 70 8.81 -10.90 -6.13
C ALA A 70 7.32 -11.03 -6.43
N ALA A 71 6.54 -10.03 -6.07
CA ALA A 71 5.14 -9.85 -6.40
C ALA A 71 4.88 -8.40 -6.84
N PHE A 72 3.90 -8.23 -7.71
CA PHE A 72 3.24 -6.94 -7.94
C PHE A 72 1.74 -7.13 -7.75
N THR A 73 1.09 -6.16 -7.10
CA THR A 73 -0.25 -6.36 -6.54
C THR A 73 -1.06 -5.06 -6.53
N PRO A 74 -2.17 -4.95 -7.26
CA PRO A 74 -3.13 -3.87 -7.08
C PRO A 74 -4.06 -4.17 -5.90
N HIS A 75 -4.32 -3.15 -5.08
CA HIS A 75 -5.17 -3.20 -3.89
C HIS A 75 -6.20 -2.06 -3.92
N PRO A 76 -7.41 -2.29 -4.46
CA PRO A 76 -8.45 -1.27 -4.48
C PRO A 76 -9.10 -1.09 -3.10
N CYS A 77 -9.45 0.15 -2.78
CA CYS A 77 -10.38 0.48 -1.71
C CYS A 77 -11.67 1.07 -2.29
N THR A 78 -12.76 0.96 -1.53
CA THR A 78 -14.07 1.55 -1.89
C THR A 78 -14.08 3.08 -1.76
N THR A 79 -13.11 3.66 -1.06
CA THR A 79 -12.96 5.10 -0.83
C THR A 79 -11.97 5.75 -1.80
N ASP A 80 -12.16 7.04 -2.09
CA ASP A 80 -11.22 7.82 -2.90
C ASP A 80 -10.28 8.68 -2.03
N GLY A 81 -8.98 8.42 -2.15
CA GLY A 81 -7.92 9.08 -1.37
C GLY A 81 -7.84 8.63 0.09
N GLN A 82 -6.95 9.27 0.84
CA GLN A 82 -6.70 8.94 2.25
C GLN A 82 -7.96 9.12 3.11
N THR A 83 -8.33 8.06 3.83
CA THR A 83 -9.49 7.98 4.71
C THR A 83 -9.10 7.41 6.07
N ARG A 84 -9.44 8.11 7.16
CA ARG A 84 -9.27 7.56 8.51
C ARG A 84 -10.39 6.56 8.80
N CYS A 85 -10.05 5.34 9.21
CA CYS A 85 -11.00 4.30 9.62
C CYS A 85 -11.01 4.10 11.14
N SER A 86 -12.05 3.44 11.63
CA SER A 86 -12.14 2.92 13.00
C SER A 86 -12.97 1.64 13.03
N GLY A 87 -12.74 0.75 13.99
CA GLY A 87 -13.53 -0.48 14.14
C GLY A 87 -13.44 -1.36 12.90
N ASP A 88 -14.58 -1.88 12.45
CA ASP A 88 -14.67 -2.84 11.35
C ASP A 88 -14.31 -2.24 9.99
N ASP A 89 -14.37 -0.91 9.83
CA ASP A 89 -13.87 -0.25 8.61
C ASP A 89 -12.36 -0.45 8.40
N CYS A 90 -11.61 -0.66 9.49
CA CYS A 90 -10.18 -0.98 9.44
C CYS A 90 -9.90 -2.49 9.30
N ALA A 91 -10.92 -3.34 9.28
CA ALA A 91 -10.71 -4.77 9.14
C ALA A 91 -10.17 -5.07 7.73
N ARG A 92 -9.08 -5.84 7.65
CA ARG A 92 -8.57 -6.36 6.38
C ARG A 92 -9.67 -7.04 5.60
N ASP A 93 -9.73 -6.76 4.30
CA ASP A 93 -10.56 -7.41 3.26
C ASP A 93 -12.08 -7.21 3.40
N THR A 94 -12.57 -7.11 4.63
CA THR A 94 -13.99 -6.96 4.98
C THR A 94 -14.38 -5.52 5.29
N GLY A 95 -13.40 -4.65 5.55
CA GLY A 95 -13.57 -3.22 5.73
C GLY A 95 -13.51 -2.44 4.42
N LEU A 96 -12.80 -1.31 4.43
CA LEU A 96 -12.80 -0.38 3.30
C LEU A 96 -11.94 -0.84 2.11
N CYS A 97 -10.95 -1.69 2.36
CA CYS A 97 -9.87 -1.99 1.43
C CYS A 97 -9.66 -3.49 1.24
N ASP A 98 -9.33 -3.87 0.00
CA ASP A 98 -8.77 -5.17 -0.35
C ASP A 98 -7.30 -5.22 0.09
N ALA A 99 -7.04 -5.94 1.17
CA ALA A 99 -5.73 -6.02 1.77
C ALA A 99 -4.92 -7.22 1.28
N ASP A 100 -5.58 -8.25 0.74
CA ASP A 100 -4.93 -9.34 0.02
C ASP A 100 -4.44 -8.92 -1.37
N GLY A 101 -5.28 -8.18 -2.11
CA GLY A 101 -4.99 -7.72 -3.45
C GLY A 101 -5.05 -8.81 -4.51
N CYS A 102 -4.70 -8.43 -5.75
CA CYS A 102 -4.65 -9.34 -6.90
C CYS A 102 -3.20 -9.60 -7.35
N ASP A 103 -2.49 -10.44 -6.60
CA ASP A 103 -1.03 -10.59 -6.76
C ASP A 103 -0.62 -11.43 -7.97
N PHE A 104 0.47 -10.99 -8.61
CA PHE A 104 1.21 -11.80 -9.57
C PHE A 104 2.61 -12.07 -9.02
N ASN A 105 2.76 -13.21 -8.35
CA ASN A 105 4.05 -13.78 -7.99
C ASN A 105 4.33 -14.98 -8.90
N SER A 106 5.41 -14.91 -9.70
CA SER A 106 5.73 -15.95 -10.68
C SER A 106 5.87 -17.35 -10.06
N PHE A 107 6.44 -17.43 -8.85
CA PHE A 107 6.59 -18.69 -8.13
C PHE A 107 5.23 -19.20 -7.64
N ARG A 108 4.40 -18.32 -7.05
CA ARG A 108 3.03 -18.66 -6.59
C ARG A 108 2.15 -19.14 -7.74
N LEU A 109 2.34 -18.57 -8.93
CA LEU A 109 1.66 -18.95 -10.17
C LEU A 109 2.29 -20.18 -10.86
N GLY A 110 3.24 -20.85 -10.20
CA GLY A 110 3.76 -22.17 -10.60
C GLY A 110 5.04 -22.14 -11.43
N ASN A 111 5.59 -20.98 -11.76
CA ASN A 111 6.90 -20.88 -12.44
C ASN A 111 8.02 -20.66 -11.42
N THR A 112 8.64 -21.76 -11.00
CA THR A 112 9.66 -21.78 -9.94
C THR A 112 11.09 -21.51 -10.43
N THR A 113 11.29 -21.19 -11.71
CA THR A 113 12.61 -20.94 -12.31
C THR A 113 12.71 -19.63 -13.10
N PHE A 114 11.69 -18.76 -13.00
CA PHE A 114 11.68 -17.48 -13.69
C PHE A 114 12.53 -16.42 -13.00
N LEU A 115 12.31 -16.15 -11.71
CA LEU A 115 13.00 -15.10 -10.96
C LEU A 115 13.70 -15.70 -9.74
N GLY A 116 14.97 -15.30 -9.52
CA GLY A 116 15.81 -15.80 -8.43
C GLY A 116 17.29 -15.77 -8.79
N LYS A 117 18.17 -16.15 -7.86
CA LYS A 117 19.62 -16.13 -8.10
C LYS A 117 20.00 -17.10 -9.22
N GLY A 118 20.55 -16.58 -10.31
CA GLY A 118 20.92 -17.37 -11.50
C GLY A 118 19.74 -17.89 -12.35
N MET A 119 18.51 -17.40 -12.12
CA MET A 119 17.31 -17.74 -12.89
C MET A 119 17.19 -16.86 -14.15
N THR A 120 16.08 -16.99 -14.90
CA THR A 120 15.80 -16.16 -16.10
C THR A 120 15.96 -14.66 -15.81
N VAL A 121 15.40 -14.20 -14.69
CA VAL A 121 15.67 -12.90 -14.08
C VAL A 121 16.61 -13.14 -12.90
N ASP A 122 17.89 -12.84 -13.11
CA ASP A 122 18.98 -13.08 -12.14
C ASP A 122 19.00 -12.01 -11.04
N THR A 123 18.40 -12.30 -9.89
CA THR A 123 18.33 -11.40 -8.73
C THR A 123 19.66 -11.23 -8.00
N SER A 124 20.74 -11.88 -8.45
CA SER A 124 22.09 -11.63 -7.94
C SER A 124 22.73 -10.35 -8.50
N LYS A 125 22.09 -9.74 -9.50
CA LYS A 125 22.56 -8.53 -10.20
C LYS A 125 21.47 -7.47 -10.28
N PRO A 126 21.81 -6.21 -10.52
CA PRO A 126 20.84 -5.20 -10.91
C PRO A 126 20.14 -5.58 -12.22
N PHE A 127 18.84 -5.35 -12.28
CA PHE A 127 18.01 -5.48 -13.48
C PHE A 127 16.99 -4.34 -13.53
N THR A 128 16.25 -4.22 -14.63
CA THR A 128 15.21 -3.21 -14.81
C THR A 128 13.84 -3.86 -14.75
N VAL A 129 12.92 -3.24 -13.99
CA VAL A 129 11.50 -3.61 -13.96
C VAL A 129 10.74 -2.59 -14.78
N VAL A 130 9.87 -3.07 -15.67
CA VAL A 130 8.94 -2.24 -16.45
C VAL A 130 7.54 -2.72 -16.13
N THR A 131 6.67 -1.80 -15.73
CA THR A 131 5.25 -2.03 -15.45
C THR A 131 4.44 -1.09 -16.33
N GLN A 132 3.42 -1.61 -17.01
CA GLN A 132 2.56 -0.83 -17.90
C GLN A 132 1.13 -0.87 -17.36
N PHE A 133 0.42 0.25 -17.43
CA PHE A 133 -0.97 0.34 -17.00
C PHE A 133 -1.83 0.60 -18.24
N LEU A 134 -2.36 -0.47 -18.82
CA LEU A 134 -3.08 -0.42 -20.09
C LEU A 134 -4.55 -0.11 -19.86
N THR A 135 -5.10 0.79 -20.67
CA THR A 135 -6.52 1.10 -20.66
C THR A 135 -7.23 0.42 -21.82
N ASN A 136 -8.51 0.12 -21.63
CA ASN A 136 -9.35 -0.58 -22.60
C ASN A 136 -9.47 0.11 -23.97
N ASP A 137 -9.21 1.41 -24.04
CA ASP A 137 -9.27 2.21 -25.27
C ASP A 137 -7.95 2.90 -25.65
N ASN A 138 -6.85 2.56 -24.98
CA ASN A 138 -5.52 3.16 -25.15
C ASN A 138 -5.47 4.69 -24.93
N THR A 139 -6.40 5.24 -24.14
CA THR A 139 -6.39 6.65 -23.74
C THR A 139 -6.10 6.80 -22.24
N SER A 140 -5.66 7.99 -21.81
CA SER A 140 -5.49 8.29 -20.38
C SER A 140 -6.81 8.48 -19.62
N THR A 141 -7.95 8.39 -20.29
CA THR A 141 -9.30 8.52 -19.72
C THR A 141 -10.08 7.20 -19.72
N GLY A 142 -9.54 6.17 -20.37
CA GLY A 142 -10.13 4.84 -20.42
C GLY A 142 -10.06 4.12 -19.08
N THR A 143 -10.81 3.03 -18.98
CA THR A 143 -10.78 2.14 -17.81
C THR A 143 -9.53 1.28 -17.83
N LEU A 144 -8.80 1.20 -16.72
CA LEU A 144 -7.68 0.27 -16.55
C LEU A 144 -8.14 -1.16 -16.85
N SER A 145 -7.41 -1.87 -17.71
CA SER A 145 -7.81 -3.19 -18.20
C SER A 145 -6.73 -4.27 -18.05
N GLU A 146 -5.46 -3.89 -17.99
CA GLU A 146 -4.34 -4.83 -17.86
C GLU A 146 -3.14 -4.12 -17.20
N ILE A 147 -2.40 -4.87 -16.39
CA ILE A 147 -1.13 -4.48 -15.77
C ILE A 147 -0.09 -5.54 -16.08
#